data_AF-A0AAV6NFB3-F1
#
_entry.id   AF-A0AAV6NFB3-F1
#
_cell.length_a   1.000
_cell.length_b   1.000
_cell.length_c   1.000
_cell.angle_alpha   90.00
_cell.angle_beta   90.00
_cell.angle_gamma   90.00
#
_symmetry.space_group_name_H-M   'P 1'
#
loop_
_entity.id
_entity.type
_entity.pdbx_description
1 polymer ?
#
loop_
_entity_poly.entity_id
_entity_poly.type
_entity_poly.pdbx_seq_one_letter_code
_entity_poly.pdbx_strand_id
1 'polypeptide(L)'
;MSPADPTTVWPAITTHTPPSTPTVSGCRYISDAGLLAFTYGLYRLILAKGLTWVVCVYGVPLLIVNGFLVLITFLQHTHPALPHYDSSEWDWLRGALATVDRDYGILNKVFHKITDTHVAHHLVSTMPHYHAMEATNAIKPILGQYYHFDGTPVVKAMWREAKECIYVEPDEDEKNRGVFWYRNKL
;
A
#
# COMPACT_ATOMS: atom_id res chain seq x y z
N MET A 1 15.88 -35.57 1.51
CA MET A 1 17.08 -34.75 1.21
C MET A 1 17.49 -35.10 -0.22
N SER A 2 17.09 -34.25 -1.18
CA SER A 2 17.46 -34.36 -2.60
C SER A 2 18.19 -33.06 -2.96
N PRO A 3 19.31 -33.09 -3.71
CA PRO A 3 20.08 -31.88 -3.97
C PRO A 3 19.33 -30.94 -4.90
N ALA A 4 19.36 -29.65 -4.59
CA ALA A 4 18.79 -28.57 -5.41
C ALA A 4 19.68 -28.29 -6.63
N ASP A 5 19.04 -28.10 -7.78
CA ASP A 5 19.63 -27.71 -9.07
C ASP A 5 20.15 -26.25 -9.01
N PRO A 6 21.41 -25.95 -9.42
CA PRO A 6 21.99 -24.61 -9.34
C PRO A 6 21.46 -23.59 -10.36
N THR A 7 20.42 -23.90 -11.15
CA THR A 7 19.91 -23.02 -12.21
C THR A 7 18.68 -22.18 -11.83
N THR A 8 18.33 -22.09 -10.54
CA THR A 8 17.18 -21.28 -10.10
C THR A 8 17.55 -19.80 -10.07
N VAL A 9 17.55 -19.20 -11.25
CA VAL A 9 17.53 -17.76 -11.48
C VAL A 9 16.22 -17.22 -10.90
N TRP A 10 16.33 -16.22 -10.03
CA TRP A 10 15.23 -15.45 -9.45
C TRP A 10 14.12 -15.16 -10.49
N PRO A 11 12.84 -15.51 -10.23
CA PRO A 11 11.79 -15.15 -11.15
C PRO A 11 11.46 -13.67 -10.99
N ALA A 12 11.64 -12.94 -12.09
CA ALA A 12 11.10 -11.61 -12.27
C ALA A 12 9.58 -11.62 -12.02
N ILE A 13 9.14 -10.86 -11.03
CA ILE A 13 7.83 -10.20 -10.88
C ILE A 13 6.63 -11.02 -11.43
N THR A 14 6.02 -11.78 -10.53
CA THR A 14 4.58 -12.14 -10.45
C THR A 14 3.73 -12.03 -11.74
N THR A 15 3.72 -13.07 -12.56
CA THR A 15 2.50 -13.55 -13.24
C THR A 15 2.58 -15.06 -13.41
N HIS A 16 1.58 -15.81 -12.93
CA HIS A 16 1.50 -17.28 -13.00
C HIS A 16 1.26 -17.85 -14.42
N THR A 17 1.31 -17.03 -15.48
CA THR A 17 1.02 -17.46 -16.85
C THR A 17 2.07 -16.93 -17.83
N PRO A 18 2.59 -17.77 -18.74
CA PRO A 18 3.55 -17.33 -19.74
C PRO A 18 2.91 -16.29 -20.69
N PRO A 19 3.67 -15.26 -21.13
CA PRO A 19 3.18 -14.12 -21.89
C PRO A 19 2.66 -14.47 -23.30
N SER A 20 2.83 -15.72 -23.75
CA SER A 20 2.37 -16.24 -25.04
C SER A 20 0.94 -16.80 -25.01
N THR A 21 0.24 -16.74 -23.88
CA THR A 21 -1.15 -17.20 -23.78
C THR A 21 -2.12 -16.22 -24.48
N PRO A 22 -3.07 -16.71 -25.33
CA PRO A 22 -3.96 -15.85 -26.12
C PRO A 22 -4.80 -14.85 -25.30
N THR A 23 -5.17 -15.25 -24.08
CA THR A 23 -5.93 -14.44 -23.12
C THR A 23 -5.15 -13.23 -22.60
N VAL A 24 -3.83 -13.35 -22.40
CA VAL A 24 -2.96 -12.25 -21.96
C VAL A 24 -2.67 -11.27 -23.11
N SER A 25 -2.52 -11.79 -24.33
CA SER A 25 -2.31 -10.95 -25.53
C SER A 25 -3.50 -10.06 -25.85
N GLY A 26 -4.75 -10.55 -25.70
CA GLY A 26 -5.96 -9.75 -25.93
C GLY A 26 -6.11 -8.58 -24.96
N CYS A 27 -5.84 -8.80 -23.67
CA CYS A 27 -5.89 -7.74 -22.64
C CYS A 27 -4.87 -6.62 -22.92
N ARG A 28 -3.71 -6.95 -23.52
CA ARG A 28 -2.68 -5.96 -23.88
C ARG A 28 -3.21 -4.94 -24.89
N TYR A 29 -3.79 -5.40 -25.99
CA TYR A 29 -4.30 -4.51 -27.03
C TYR A 29 -5.48 -3.67 -26.56
N ILE A 30 -6.34 -4.21 -25.68
CA ILE A 30 -7.44 -3.45 -25.10
C ILE A 30 -6.91 -2.35 -24.17
N SER A 31 -5.90 -2.66 -23.35
CA SER A 31 -5.22 -1.68 -22.50
C SER A 31 -4.55 -0.57 -23.32
N ASP A 32 -3.81 -0.94 -24.36
CA ASP A 32 -3.13 0.01 -25.26
C ASP A 32 -4.13 0.91 -25.98
N ALA A 33 -5.22 0.33 -26.50
CA ALA A 33 -6.30 1.09 -27.12
C ALA A 33 -6.98 2.04 -26.14
N GLY A 34 -7.19 1.62 -24.88
CA GLY A 34 -7.73 2.46 -23.82
C GLY A 34 -6.84 3.66 -23.52
N LEU A 35 -5.52 3.44 -23.42
CA LEU A 35 -4.55 4.52 -23.20
C LEU A 35 -4.52 5.50 -24.39
N LEU A 36 -4.54 4.99 -25.62
CA LEU A 36 -4.60 5.83 -26.82
C LEU A 36 -5.90 6.64 -26.88
N ALA A 37 -7.04 6.03 -26.57
CA ALA A 37 -8.33 6.72 -26.55
C ALA A 37 -8.37 7.82 -25.48
N PHE A 38 -7.87 7.53 -24.28
CA PHE A 38 -7.82 8.50 -23.19
C PHE A 38 -6.88 9.68 -23.50
N THR A 39 -5.67 9.40 -24.00
CA THR A 39 -4.71 10.45 -24.39
C THR A 39 -5.25 11.30 -25.54
N TYR A 40 -5.93 10.69 -26.52
CA TYR A 40 -6.62 11.42 -27.58
C TYR A 40 -7.74 12.31 -27.04
N GLY A 41 -8.53 11.83 -26.08
CA GLY A 41 -9.55 12.63 -25.39
C GLY A 41 -8.97 13.87 -24.71
N LEU A 42 -7.86 13.71 -23.96
CA LEU A 42 -7.15 14.83 -23.34
C LEU A 42 -6.61 15.81 -24.39
N TYR A 43 -6.03 15.30 -25.48
CA TYR A 43 -5.58 16.14 -26.59
C TYR A 43 -6.72 17.00 -27.16
N ARG A 44 -7.89 16.41 -27.40
CA ARG A 44 -9.08 17.14 -27.87
C ARG A 44 -9.55 18.19 -26.86
N LEU A 45 -9.50 17.91 -25.56
CA LEU A 45 -9.84 18.88 -24.52
C LEU A 45 -8.83 20.05 -24.48
N ILE A 46 -7.54 19.77 -24.65
CA ILE A 46 -6.50 20.80 -24.75
C ILE A 46 -6.77 21.70 -25.95
N LEU A 47 -7.09 21.15 -27.12
CA LEU A 47 -7.43 21.95 -28.30
C LEU A 47 -8.69 22.81 -28.10
N ALA A 48 -9.69 22.30 -27.37
CA ALA A 48 -10.97 22.98 -27.20
C ALA A 48 -10.99 24.02 -26.06
N LYS A 49 -10.21 23.80 -24.99
CA LYS A 49 -10.26 24.59 -23.74
C LYS A 49 -8.91 25.18 -23.32
N GLY A 50 -7.82 24.80 -23.99
CA GLY A 50 -6.46 25.18 -23.65
C GLY A 50 -5.82 24.26 -22.61
N LEU A 51 -4.48 24.22 -22.62
CA LEU A 51 -3.69 23.38 -21.71
C LEU A 51 -3.90 23.76 -20.24
N THR A 52 -3.89 25.06 -19.93
CA THR A 52 -4.06 25.56 -18.55
C THR A 52 -5.36 25.08 -17.94
N TRP A 53 -6.46 25.09 -18.70
CA TRP A 53 -7.76 24.61 -18.23
C TRP A 53 -7.71 23.12 -17.87
N VAL A 54 -7.12 22.28 -18.73
CA VAL A 54 -6.98 20.84 -18.48
C VAL A 54 -6.08 20.57 -17.27
N VAL A 55 -4.96 21.29 -17.14
CA VAL A 55 -4.08 21.16 -15.97
C VAL A 55 -4.80 21.54 -14.68
N CYS A 56 -5.55 22.65 -14.65
CA CYS A 56 -6.24 23.09 -13.44
C CYS A 56 -7.43 22.21 -13.06
N VAL A 57 -8.21 21.72 -14.03
CA VAL A 57 -9.43 20.94 -13.77
C VAL A 57 -9.16 19.45 -13.61
N TYR A 58 -8.14 18.92 -14.28
CA TYR A 58 -7.83 17.49 -14.26
C TYR A 58 -6.45 17.22 -13.64
N GLY A 59 -5.39 17.86 -14.15
CA GLY A 59 -4.01 17.56 -13.74
C GLY A 59 -3.74 17.79 -12.25
N VAL A 60 -4.03 18.98 -11.74
CA VAL A 60 -3.78 19.35 -10.33
C VAL A 60 -4.63 18.51 -9.37
N PRO A 61 -5.96 18.35 -9.55
CA PRO A 61 -6.75 17.47 -8.70
C PRO A 61 -6.27 16.02 -8.72
N LEU A 62 -5.88 15.50 -9.90
CA LEU A 62 -5.33 14.16 -10.03
C LEU A 62 -4.05 14.01 -9.20
N LEU A 63 -3.12 14.95 -9.27
CA LEU A 63 -1.88 14.91 -8.49
C LEU A 63 -2.14 15.01 -6.99
N ILE A 64 -3.09 15.83 -6.55
CA ILE A 64 -3.45 15.96 -5.13
C ILE A 64 -4.02 14.64 -4.59
N VAL A 65 -4.97 14.02 -5.30
CA VAL A 65 -5.57 12.74 -4.89
C VAL A 65 -4.52 11.64 -4.84
N ASN A 66 -3.68 11.53 -5.87
CA ASN A 66 -2.62 10.52 -5.89
C ASN A 66 -1.55 10.78 -4.82
N GLY A 67 -1.22 12.04 -4.54
CA GLY A 67 -0.33 12.42 -3.45
C GLY A 67 -0.84 11.95 -2.09
N PHE A 68 -2.15 12.12 -1.82
CA PHE A 68 -2.75 11.61 -0.59
C PHE A 68 -2.83 10.08 -0.55
N LEU A 69 -3.14 9.43 -1.67
CA LEU A 69 -3.13 7.96 -1.74
C LEU A 69 -1.75 7.41 -1.40
N VAL A 70 -0.68 7.95 -2.00
CA VAL A 70 0.70 7.55 -1.72
C VAL A 70 1.07 7.84 -0.26
N LEU A 71 0.69 9.02 0.26
CA LEU A 71 0.99 9.37 1.64
C LEU A 71 0.33 8.40 2.64
N ILE A 72 -0.94 8.05 2.42
CA ILE A 72 -1.68 7.11 3.28
C ILE A 72 -1.10 5.70 3.11
N THR A 73 -0.89 5.21 1.89
CA THR A 73 -0.34 3.85 1.74
C THR A 73 1.07 3.75 2.34
N PHE A 74 1.91 4.78 2.14
CA PHE A 74 3.24 4.82 2.73
C PHE A 74 3.19 4.79 4.26
N LEU A 75 2.49 5.73 4.91
CA LEU A 75 2.54 5.82 6.36
C LEU A 75 1.81 4.69 7.07
N GLN A 76 0.73 4.16 6.51
CA GLN A 76 -0.04 3.08 7.13
C GLN A 76 0.62 1.71 6.97
N HIS A 77 1.53 1.54 6.00
CA HIS A 77 2.24 0.29 5.72
C HIS A 77 3.76 0.34 5.99
N THR A 78 4.31 1.51 6.32
CA THR A 78 5.74 1.68 6.62
C THR A 78 5.88 2.25 8.02
N HIS A 79 6.40 1.44 8.95
CA HIS A 79 6.69 1.84 10.33
C HIS A 79 7.69 0.86 10.96
N PRO A 80 8.64 1.28 11.83
CA PRO A 80 9.68 0.38 12.35
C PRO A 80 9.14 -0.74 13.24
N ALA A 81 7.95 -0.54 13.80
CA ALA A 81 7.24 -1.52 14.61
C ALA A 81 6.38 -2.50 13.79
N LEU A 82 6.36 -2.42 12.46
CA LEU A 82 5.61 -3.35 11.62
C LEU A 82 6.52 -4.50 11.14
N PRO A 83 6.12 -5.75 11.38
CA PRO A 83 6.84 -6.91 10.90
C PRO A 83 6.60 -7.13 9.41
N HIS A 84 7.61 -7.69 8.75
CA HIS A 84 7.50 -8.26 7.41
C HIS A 84 7.70 -9.77 7.52
N TYR A 85 7.03 -10.52 6.66
CA TYR A 85 7.02 -11.98 6.73
C TYR A 85 7.44 -12.58 5.39
N ASP A 86 8.28 -13.61 5.42
CA ASP A 86 8.48 -14.47 4.26
C ASP A 86 7.34 -15.50 4.15
N SER A 87 7.41 -16.35 3.12
CA SER A 87 6.40 -17.37 2.85
C SER A 87 6.25 -18.44 3.94
N SER A 88 7.21 -18.56 4.87
CA SER A 88 7.15 -19.55 5.96
C SER A 88 6.33 -19.06 7.15
N GLU A 89 6.30 -17.75 7.40
CA GLU A 89 5.57 -17.13 8.51
C GLU A 89 4.31 -16.37 8.07
N TRP A 90 4.18 -16.02 6.79
CA TRP A 90 3.06 -15.23 6.30
C TRP A 90 1.75 -16.03 6.30
N ASP A 91 0.71 -15.42 6.86
CA ASP A 91 -0.69 -15.78 6.66
C ASP A 91 -1.53 -14.52 6.45
N TRP A 92 -2.81 -14.70 6.09
CA TRP A 92 -3.71 -13.57 5.83
C TRP A 92 -3.84 -12.62 7.03
N LEU A 93 -3.91 -13.16 8.26
CA LEU A 93 -4.15 -12.35 9.45
C LEU A 93 -2.89 -11.54 9.81
N ARG A 94 -1.71 -12.17 9.77
CA ARG A 94 -0.42 -11.50 9.96
C ARG A 94 -0.19 -10.42 8.91
N GLY A 95 -0.52 -10.70 7.65
CA GLY A 95 -0.48 -9.72 6.57
C GLY A 95 -1.43 -8.54 6.80
N ALA A 96 -2.67 -8.79 7.23
CA ALA A 96 -3.65 -7.74 7.50
C ALA A 96 -3.26 -6.85 8.69
N LEU A 97 -2.62 -7.44 9.71
CA LEU A 97 -2.15 -6.73 10.92
C LEU A 97 -0.82 -6.01 10.73
N ALA A 98 -0.12 -6.21 9.61
CA ALA A 98 1.09 -5.46 9.25
C ALA A 98 0.75 -4.03 8.77
N THR A 99 -0.07 -3.33 9.54
CA THR A 99 -0.53 -1.96 9.30
C THR A 99 -0.63 -1.16 10.59
N VAL A 100 -0.55 0.17 10.48
CA VAL A 100 -0.63 1.09 11.61
C VAL A 100 -1.72 2.15 11.38
N ASP A 101 -2.61 2.32 12.36
CA ASP A 101 -3.56 3.44 12.36
C ASP A 101 -2.86 4.73 12.78
N ARG A 102 -3.25 5.85 12.17
CA ARG A 102 -2.65 7.17 12.43
C ARG A 102 -3.70 8.26 12.51
N ASP A 103 -3.43 9.24 13.37
CA ASP A 103 -4.28 10.44 13.49
C ASP A 103 -3.72 11.61 12.66
N TYR A 104 -4.43 11.98 11.60
CA TYR A 104 -4.12 13.14 10.75
C TYR A 104 -4.98 14.37 11.13
N GLY A 105 -5.66 14.31 12.28
CA GLY A 105 -6.53 15.37 12.78
C GLY A 105 -7.75 15.59 11.88
N ILE A 106 -7.90 16.80 11.34
CA ILE A 106 -9.07 17.15 10.51
C ILE A 106 -9.14 16.31 9.23
N LEU A 107 -7.98 15.87 8.73
CA LEU A 107 -7.90 15.05 7.52
C LEU A 107 -8.53 13.66 7.71
N ASN A 108 -8.65 13.14 8.93
CA ASN A 108 -9.38 11.88 9.17
C ASN A 108 -10.83 12.01 8.68
N LYS A 109 -11.46 13.17 8.84
CA LYS A 109 -12.82 13.39 8.34
C LYS A 109 -12.86 13.50 6.81
N VAL A 110 -11.88 14.18 6.22
CA VAL A 110 -11.75 14.33 4.76
C VAL A 110 -11.53 12.97 4.09
N PHE A 111 -10.75 12.09 4.71
CA PHE A 111 -10.46 10.75 4.21
C PHE A 111 -11.39 9.66 4.75
N HIS A 112 -12.58 10.04 5.24
CA HIS A 112 -13.60 9.09 5.69
C HIS A 112 -13.08 8.06 6.72
N LYS A 113 -12.24 8.51 7.65
CA LYS A 113 -11.65 7.71 8.73
C LYS A 113 -10.69 6.61 8.28
N ILE A 114 -10.32 6.53 6.99
CA ILE A 114 -9.38 5.50 6.52
C ILE A 114 -8.04 5.54 7.24
N THR A 115 -7.60 6.72 7.70
CA THR A 115 -6.29 6.89 8.33
C THR A 115 -6.24 6.35 9.76
N ASP A 116 -7.35 6.47 10.51
CA ASP A 116 -7.52 6.05 11.90
C ASP A 116 -8.37 4.77 12.06
N THR A 117 -8.68 4.09 10.96
CA THR A 117 -9.36 2.77 10.91
C THR A 117 -8.77 1.84 9.85
N HIS A 118 -7.52 2.05 9.46
CA HIS A 118 -6.85 1.31 8.41
C HIS A 118 -6.68 -0.16 8.78
N VAL A 119 -6.34 -0.47 10.03
CA VAL A 119 -6.23 -1.86 10.52
C VAL A 119 -7.56 -2.59 10.36
N ALA A 120 -8.67 -1.95 10.74
CA ALA A 120 -10.01 -2.52 10.55
C ALA A 120 -10.34 -2.72 9.06
N HIS A 121 -9.94 -1.76 8.21
CA HIS A 121 -10.08 -1.88 6.77
C HIS A 121 -9.28 -3.08 6.21
N HIS A 122 -8.08 -3.38 6.72
CA HIS A 122 -7.34 -4.57 6.26
C HIS A 122 -7.95 -5.88 6.72
N LEU A 123 -8.44 -5.93 7.96
CA LEU A 123 -9.14 -7.11 8.47
C LEU A 123 -10.48 -7.36 7.76
N VAL A 124 -11.16 -6.29 7.34
CA VAL A 124 -12.45 -6.37 6.64
C VAL A 124 -12.49 -5.32 5.51
N SER A 125 -11.84 -5.62 4.38
CA SER A 125 -11.67 -4.67 3.26
C SER A 125 -12.97 -4.27 2.56
N THR A 126 -14.02 -5.07 2.73
CA THR A 126 -15.38 -4.79 2.23
C THR A 126 -16.21 -3.94 3.19
N MET A 127 -15.70 -3.63 4.39
CA MET A 127 -16.43 -2.85 5.39
C MET A 127 -16.64 -1.41 4.91
N PRO A 128 -17.86 -0.87 5.03
CA PRO A 128 -18.09 0.52 4.71
C PRO A 128 -17.49 1.47 5.77
N HIS A 129 -17.03 2.64 5.32
CA HIS A 129 -16.36 3.62 6.18
C HIS A 129 -17.23 4.16 7.34
N TYR A 130 -18.57 4.11 7.24
CA TYR A 130 -19.46 4.72 8.23
C TYR A 130 -19.57 3.94 9.55
N HIS A 131 -19.21 2.64 9.57
CA HIS A 131 -19.05 1.85 10.80
C HIS A 131 -17.59 1.50 11.12
N ALA A 132 -16.62 1.99 10.32
CA ALA A 132 -15.22 1.62 10.50
C ALA A 132 -14.68 1.99 11.89
N MET A 133 -15.07 3.14 12.43
CA MET A 133 -14.68 3.55 13.79
C MET A 133 -15.28 2.66 14.88
N GLU A 134 -16.53 2.22 14.72
CA GLU A 134 -17.20 1.31 15.64
C GLU A 134 -16.49 -0.03 15.67
N ALA A 135 -16.19 -0.58 14.48
CA ALA A 135 -15.41 -1.80 14.33
C ALA A 135 -14.01 -1.66 14.94
N THR A 136 -13.28 -0.58 14.63
CA THR A 136 -11.95 -0.29 15.21
C THR A 136 -11.99 -0.31 16.74
N ASN A 137 -13.00 0.33 17.35
CA ASN A 137 -13.12 0.36 18.81
C ASN A 137 -13.42 -1.03 19.40
N ALA A 138 -14.17 -1.87 18.69
CA ALA A 138 -14.47 -3.24 19.09
C ALA A 138 -13.27 -4.19 18.95
N ILE A 139 -12.46 -4.06 17.90
CA ILE A 139 -11.31 -4.95 17.66
C ILE A 139 -10.06 -4.59 18.47
N LYS A 140 -9.86 -3.30 18.80
CA LYS A 140 -8.71 -2.82 19.60
C LYS A 140 -8.45 -3.66 20.85
N PRO A 141 -9.43 -3.90 21.76
CA PRO A 141 -9.20 -4.70 22.95
C PRO A 141 -8.94 -6.18 22.66
N ILE A 142 -9.41 -6.70 21.52
CA ILE A 142 -9.21 -8.09 21.11
C ILE A 142 -7.79 -8.29 20.57
N LEU A 143 -7.32 -7.37 19.73
CA LEU A 143 -5.99 -7.39 19.14
C LEU A 143 -4.89 -7.09 20.16
N GLY A 144 -5.19 -6.25 21.17
CA GLY A 144 -4.24 -5.95 22.24
C GLY A 144 -2.91 -5.44 21.71
N GLN A 145 -1.83 -6.18 22.00
CA GLN A 145 -0.47 -5.83 21.57
C GLN A 145 -0.25 -5.86 20.04
N TYR A 146 -1.12 -6.54 19.29
CA TYR A 146 -1.03 -6.63 17.83
C TYR A 146 -1.66 -5.42 17.12
N TYR A 147 -2.37 -4.56 17.85
CA TYR A 147 -2.92 -3.33 17.29
C TYR A 147 -1.88 -2.21 17.36
N HIS A 148 -1.47 -1.68 16.20
CA HIS A 148 -0.54 -0.57 16.12
C HIS A 148 -1.26 0.75 15.85
N PHE A 149 -0.97 1.75 16.69
CA PHE A 149 -1.39 3.13 16.49
C PHE A 149 -0.21 4.08 16.67
N ASP A 150 -0.05 5.04 15.77
CA ASP A 150 0.95 6.09 15.85
C ASP A 150 0.31 7.49 15.75
N GLY A 151 0.33 8.23 16.85
CA GLY A 151 -0.15 9.60 16.96
C GLY A 151 0.89 10.67 16.57
N THR A 152 2.04 10.28 16.00
CA THR A 152 3.08 11.23 15.58
C THR A 152 2.54 12.14 14.46
N PRO A 153 2.74 13.47 14.51
CA PRO A 153 2.30 14.37 13.45
C PRO A 153 2.82 13.94 12.07
N VAL A 154 1.95 14.00 11.06
CA VAL A 154 2.17 13.44 9.71
C VAL A 154 3.53 13.77 9.12
N VAL A 155 3.96 15.04 9.17
CA VAL A 155 5.26 15.47 8.61
C VAL A 155 6.43 14.83 9.35
N LYS A 156 6.36 14.75 10.68
CA LYS A 156 7.40 14.13 11.50
C LYS A 156 7.42 12.62 11.29
N ALA A 157 6.26 12.00 11.17
CA ALA A 157 6.12 10.58 10.92
C ALA A 157 6.68 10.23 9.53
N MET A 158 6.34 10.99 8.49
CA MET A 158 6.88 10.84 7.13
C MET A 158 8.41 10.95 7.11
N TRP A 159 8.96 11.94 7.81
CA TRP A 159 10.41 12.07 7.92
C TRP A 159 11.06 10.88 8.65
N ARG A 160 10.45 10.40 9.74
CA ARG A 160 10.92 9.22 10.46
C ARG A 160 10.89 8.00 9.55
N GLU A 161 9.78 7.69 8.89
CA GLU A 161 9.69 6.51 8.03
C GLU A 161 10.68 6.55 6.88
N ALA A 162 10.86 7.72 6.26
CA ALA A 162 11.83 7.87 5.19
C ALA A 162 13.29 7.68 5.64
N LYS A 163 13.60 7.86 6.93
CA LYS A 163 14.95 7.69 7.48
C LYS A 163 15.18 6.34 8.17
N GLU A 164 14.16 5.80 8.83
CA GLU A 164 14.28 4.61 9.66
C GLU A 164 13.92 3.33 8.89
N CYS A 165 13.11 3.42 7.83
CA CYS A 165 12.57 2.27 7.09
C CYS A 165 13.22 2.14 5.71
N ILE A 166 14.53 1.86 5.67
CA ILE A 166 15.31 1.81 4.42
C ILE A 166 15.29 0.41 3.79
N TYR A 167 15.50 -0.61 4.61
CA TYR A 167 15.50 -2.01 4.20
C TYR A 167 15.07 -2.89 5.38
N VAL A 168 14.83 -4.18 5.13
CA VAL A 168 14.40 -5.13 6.17
C VAL A 168 15.46 -6.18 6.43
N GLU A 169 15.67 -6.53 7.70
CA GLU A 169 16.58 -7.58 8.16
C GLU A 169 15.82 -8.64 8.96
N PRO A 170 16.27 -9.90 8.96
CA PRO A 170 15.66 -10.94 9.78
C PRO A 170 15.72 -10.57 11.27
N ASP A 171 14.72 -11.02 12.02
CA ASP A 171 14.67 -10.89 13.48
C ASP A 171 15.94 -11.52 14.11
N GLU A 172 16.42 -10.89 15.19
CA GLU A 172 17.61 -11.33 15.92
C GLU A 172 17.31 -12.59 16.75
N ASP A 173 16.06 -12.82 17.15
CA ASP A 173 15.67 -14.04 17.84
C ASP A 173 15.54 -15.20 16.83
N GLU A 174 16.39 -16.22 16.98
CA GLU A 174 16.35 -17.44 16.16
C GLU A 174 14.99 -18.15 16.19
N LYS A 175 14.12 -17.87 17.15
CA LYS A 175 12.75 -18.41 17.22
C LYS A 175 11.80 -17.74 16.23
N ASN A 176 12.10 -16.53 15.76
CA ASN A 176 11.29 -15.75 14.83
C ASN A 176 11.83 -15.82 13.40
N ARG A 177 12.32 -17.00 12.99
CA ARG A 177 12.76 -17.22 11.60
C ARG A 177 11.61 -16.90 10.65
N GLY A 178 11.89 -16.11 9.62
CA GLY A 178 10.91 -15.67 8.63
C GLY A 178 10.19 -14.37 8.97
N VAL A 179 10.50 -13.75 10.11
CA VAL A 179 10.07 -12.38 10.46
C VAL A 179 11.22 -11.41 10.21
N PHE A 180 10.90 -10.24 9.64
CA PHE A 180 11.86 -9.20 9.27
C PHE A 180 11.39 -7.84 9.77
N TRP A 181 12.35 -6.97 10.09
CA TRP A 181 12.13 -5.65 10.67
C TRP A 181 12.90 -4.57 9.91
N TYR A 182 12.34 -3.36 9.89
CA TYR A 182 13.01 -2.22 9.26
C TYR A 182 14.31 -1.83 9.99
N ARG A 183 15.30 -1.46 9.18
CA ARG A 183 16.61 -0.97 9.60
C ARG A 183 17.05 0.21 8.73
N ASN A 184 18.02 0.96 9.23
CA ASN A 184 18.56 2.15 8.57
C ASN A 184 20.09 2.26 8.55
N LYS A 185 20.81 1.23 9.02
CA LYS A 185 22.28 1.20 9.05
C LYS A 185 22.80 0.18 8.03
N LEU A 186 23.09 0.66 6.81
CA LEU A 186 23.76 -0.13 5.78
C LEU A 186 25.15 -0.61 6.23
#